data_AF-A0A4U9WER2-F1
#
_entry.id   AF-A0A4U9WER2-F1
#
_cell.length_a   1.000
_cell.length_b   1.000
_cell.length_c   1.000
_cell.angle_alpha   90.00
_cell.angle_beta   90.00
_cell.angle_gamma   90.00
#
_symmetry.space_group_name_H-M   'P 1'
#
loop_
_entity.id
_entity.type
_entity.pdbx_description
1 polymer ?
#
loop_
_entity_poly.entity_id
_entity_poly.type
_entity_poly.pdbx_seq_one_letter_code
_entity_poly.pdbx_strand_id
1 'polypeptide(L)'
;MWVDGEVSRYYRESYPEAEQRLGKIRALRLAGHNNIFPTLSWLNGTATMRVWHPRGPDQVEVWAFCIADKAASPETKAAFENSATRAFGPAGFLEQDDSENWAEIQKLLKGHQARHNPLCLEMGLNQEKRREDGIPGITNYIFSETAARGMYQRWRIC
;
A
#
# COMPACT_ATOMS: atom_id res chain seq x y z
N MET A 1 -15.25 3.47 -8.86
CA MET A 1 -15.40 2.02 -9.18
C MET A 1 -14.96 1.16 -7.99
N TRP A 2 -13.82 1.41 -7.35
CA TRP A 2 -13.41 0.69 -6.12
C TRP A 2 -13.61 1.46 -4.80
N VAL A 3 -13.66 2.81 -4.82
CA VAL A 3 -14.01 3.63 -3.65
C VAL A 3 -15.48 4.04 -3.72
N ASP A 4 -16.20 3.87 -2.60
CA ASP A 4 -17.60 4.27 -2.44
C ASP A 4 -17.80 5.79 -2.66
N GLY A 5 -18.96 6.18 -3.16
CA GLY A 5 -19.30 7.59 -3.38
C GLY A 5 -19.32 8.39 -2.08
N GLU A 6 -19.77 7.76 -0.99
CA GLU A 6 -19.81 8.38 0.33
C GLU A 6 -18.39 8.62 0.87
N VAL A 7 -17.51 7.63 0.75
CA VAL A 7 -16.10 7.76 1.12
C VAL A 7 -15.42 8.87 0.31
N SER A 8 -15.68 8.90 -1.00
CA SER A 8 -15.14 9.93 -1.90
C SER A 8 -15.65 11.33 -1.58
N ARG A 9 -16.89 11.45 -1.10
CA ARG A 9 -17.45 12.71 -0.59
C ARG A 9 -16.74 13.12 0.70
N TYR A 10 -16.62 12.22 1.66
CA TYR A 10 -15.95 12.47 2.93
C TYR A 10 -14.50 12.96 2.76
N TYR A 11 -13.72 12.34 1.88
CA TYR A 11 -12.35 12.80 1.61
C TYR A 11 -12.30 14.20 0.98
N ARG A 12 -13.26 14.56 0.13
CA ARG A 12 -13.32 15.90 -0.47
C ARG A 12 -13.70 16.96 0.56
N GLU A 13 -14.66 16.65 1.44
CA GLU A 13 -15.14 17.57 2.47
C GLU A 13 -14.13 17.76 3.60
N SER A 14 -13.32 16.74 3.90
CA SER A 14 -12.24 16.82 4.91
C SER A 14 -10.94 17.44 4.39
N TYR A 15 -10.77 17.59 3.07
CA TYR A 15 -9.54 18.13 2.48
C TYR A 15 -9.17 19.54 2.97
N PRO A 16 -10.09 20.52 3.09
CA PRO A 16 -9.74 21.86 3.59
C PRO A 16 -9.11 21.84 4.99
N GLU A 17 -9.62 20.98 5.89
CA GLU A 17 -9.03 20.80 7.22
C GLU A 17 -7.63 20.19 7.13
N ALA A 18 -7.46 19.16 6.30
CA ALA A 18 -6.15 18.54 6.09
C ALA A 18 -5.13 19.53 5.52
N GLU A 19 -5.53 20.37 4.56
CA GLU A 19 -4.68 21.43 4.00
C GLU A 19 -4.31 22.47 5.05
N GLN A 20 -5.27 22.92 5.87
CA GLN A 20 -5.00 23.84 6.98
C GLN A 20 -3.98 23.26 7.97
N ARG A 21 -4.10 21.98 8.33
CA ARG A 21 -3.27 21.34 9.35
C ARG A 21 -1.90 20.91 8.85
N LEU A 22 -1.82 20.42 7.61
CA LEU A 22 -0.62 19.78 7.07
C LEU A 22 0.07 20.62 5.99
N GLY A 23 -0.59 21.65 5.48
CA GLY A 23 -0.18 22.36 4.28
C GLY A 23 -0.50 21.56 3.01
N LYS A 24 -0.68 22.28 1.90
CA LYS A 24 -1.10 21.74 0.60
C LYS A 24 -0.30 20.52 0.13
N ILE A 25 1.02 20.55 0.27
CA ILE A 25 1.91 19.49 -0.22
C ILE A 25 1.60 18.15 0.45
N ARG A 26 1.36 18.13 1.77
CA ARG A 26 1.07 16.89 2.51
C ARG A 26 -0.38 16.47 2.37
N ALA A 27 -1.32 17.42 2.36
CA ALA A 27 -2.75 17.15 2.19
C ALA A 27 -3.06 16.46 0.86
N LEU A 28 -2.35 16.81 -0.22
CA LEU A 28 -2.51 16.15 -1.54
C LEU A 28 -1.96 14.71 -1.59
N ARG A 29 -1.26 14.24 -0.56
CA ARG A 29 -0.56 12.94 -0.52
C ARG A 29 -1.08 12.01 0.57
N LEU A 30 -2.30 12.25 1.04
CA LEU A 30 -2.92 11.40 2.06
C LEU A 30 -3.21 10.00 1.53
N ALA A 31 -3.52 9.86 0.24
CA ALA A 31 -3.68 8.56 -0.42
C ALA A 31 -2.33 8.04 -0.95
N GLY A 32 -2.01 6.78 -0.64
CA GLY A 32 -0.81 6.10 -1.13
C GLY A 32 -0.77 4.64 -0.71
N HIS A 33 0.12 3.87 -1.35
CA HIS A 33 0.46 2.49 -0.97
C HIS A 33 1.67 2.54 -0.05
N ASN A 34 1.52 2.04 1.18
CA ASN A 34 2.56 2.18 2.20
C ASN A 34 2.88 0.82 2.83
N ASN A 35 4.15 0.66 3.21
CA ASN A 35 4.64 -0.46 4.00
C ASN A 35 5.47 0.08 5.17
N ILE A 36 5.17 -0.40 6.38
CA ILE A 36 6.07 -0.35 7.52
C ILE A 36 6.80 -1.69 7.56
N PHE A 37 8.12 -1.62 7.45
CA PHE A 37 8.97 -2.80 7.53
C PHE A 37 8.75 -3.52 8.88
N PRO A 38 8.63 -4.86 8.90
CA PRO A 38 8.76 -5.76 7.76
C PRO A 38 7.45 -6.13 7.05
N THR A 39 6.32 -6.16 7.76
CA THR A 39 5.12 -6.91 7.32
C THR A 39 3.79 -6.19 7.54
N LEU A 40 3.79 -4.86 7.72
CA LEU A 40 2.55 -4.09 7.82
C LEU A 40 2.39 -3.20 6.58
N SER A 41 1.23 -3.28 5.93
CA SER A 41 0.89 -2.49 4.74
C SER A 41 -0.40 -1.74 4.94
N TRP A 42 -0.56 -0.56 4.34
CA TRP A 42 -1.86 0.12 4.31
C TRP A 42 -2.02 1.06 3.13
N LEU A 43 -3.27 1.20 2.71
CA LEU A 43 -3.70 2.01 1.59
C LEU A 43 -4.72 3.02 2.10
N ASN A 44 -4.26 4.23 2.38
CA ASN A 44 -5.13 5.28 2.92
C ASN A 44 -6.29 5.66 1.97
N GLY A 45 -6.14 5.50 0.66
CA GLY A 45 -7.19 5.86 -0.30
C GLY A 45 -8.34 4.84 -0.40
N THR A 46 -8.05 3.56 -0.12
CA THR A 46 -9.04 2.47 -0.13
C THR A 46 -9.35 1.94 1.26
N ALA A 47 -8.82 2.59 2.29
CA ALA A 47 -9.08 2.30 3.69
C ALA A 47 -8.74 0.85 4.12
N THR A 48 -7.80 0.17 3.45
CA THR A 48 -7.35 -1.17 3.85
C THR A 48 -6.00 -1.13 4.56
N MET A 49 -5.84 -1.93 5.61
CA MET A 49 -4.60 -2.19 6.32
C MET A 49 -4.40 -3.70 6.43
N ARG A 50 -3.17 -4.16 6.23
CA ARG A 50 -2.81 -5.58 6.16
C ARG A 50 -1.61 -5.87 7.05
N VAL A 51 -1.67 -7.01 7.74
CA VAL A 51 -0.50 -7.61 8.41
C VAL A 51 -0.25 -8.97 7.79
N TRP A 52 0.98 -9.15 7.29
CA TRP A 52 1.42 -10.37 6.61
C TRP A 52 2.13 -11.29 7.60
N HIS A 53 1.42 -12.21 8.23
CA HIS A 53 2.00 -13.13 9.22
C HIS A 53 2.69 -14.31 8.52
N PRO A 54 4.03 -14.43 8.55
CA PRO A 54 4.71 -15.54 7.89
C PRO A 54 4.38 -16.86 8.57
N ARG A 55 4.04 -17.88 7.78
CA ARG A 55 3.80 -19.27 8.23
C ARG A 55 4.82 -20.21 7.57
N GLY A 56 6.09 -19.78 7.57
CA GLY A 56 7.18 -20.38 6.81
C GLY A 56 7.47 -19.63 5.50
N PRO A 57 8.40 -20.11 4.67
CA PRO A 57 8.79 -19.44 3.43
C PRO A 57 7.75 -19.53 2.32
N ASP A 58 6.80 -20.47 2.42
CA ASP A 58 5.84 -20.82 1.36
C ASP A 58 4.39 -20.43 1.70
N GLN A 59 4.16 -19.83 2.86
CA GLN A 59 2.81 -19.53 3.32
C GLN A 59 2.80 -18.24 4.15
N VAL A 60 1.72 -17.48 3.99
CA VAL A 60 1.41 -16.29 4.78
C VAL A 60 -0.04 -16.37 5.23
N GLU A 61 -0.30 -15.93 6.45
CA GLU A 61 -1.65 -15.62 6.92
C GLU A 61 -1.84 -14.11 6.89
N VAL A 62 -2.84 -13.65 6.15
CA VAL A 62 -3.09 -12.21 5.94
C VAL A 62 -4.20 -11.75 6.87
N TRP A 63 -3.90 -10.82 7.76
CA TRP A 63 -4.92 -10.12 8.54
C TRP A 63 -5.26 -8.82 7.83
N ALA A 64 -6.48 -8.72 7.29
CA ALA A 64 -6.98 -7.54 6.59
C ALA A 64 -7.98 -6.77 7.47
N PHE A 65 -7.76 -5.47 7.58
CA PHE A 65 -8.57 -4.55 8.36
C PHE A 65 -9.07 -3.41 7.47
N CYS A 66 -10.27 -2.91 7.75
CA CYS A 66 -10.70 -1.60 7.31
C CYS A 66 -10.25 -0.54 8.33
N ILE A 67 -9.71 0.57 7.86
CA ILE A 67 -9.38 1.75 8.68
C ILE A 67 -10.30 2.92 8.29
N ALA A 68 -10.93 3.54 9.26
CA ALA A 68 -11.81 4.69 9.03
C ALA A 68 -11.47 5.83 9.99
N ASP A 69 -11.77 7.07 9.59
CA ASP A 69 -11.62 8.22 10.47
C ASP A 69 -12.52 8.06 11.71
N LYS A 70 -11.95 8.30 12.88
CA LYS A 70 -12.68 8.26 14.15
C LYS A 70 -13.86 9.21 14.16
N ALA A 71 -13.72 10.39 13.55
CA ALA A 71 -14.75 11.42 13.49
C ALA A 71 -15.81 11.16 12.40
N ALA A 72 -15.61 10.20 11.50
CA ALA A 72 -16.59 9.86 10.49
C ALA A 72 -17.90 9.33 11.11
N SER A 73 -19.02 9.64 10.45
CA SER A 73 -20.35 9.17 10.85
C SER A 73 -20.44 7.63 10.77
N PRO A 74 -21.41 7.00 11.46
CA PRO A 74 -21.64 5.57 11.32
C PRO A 74 -21.90 5.13 9.86
N GLU A 75 -22.63 5.93 9.10
CA GLU A 75 -22.91 5.67 7.68
C GLU A 75 -21.63 5.71 6.84
N THR A 76 -20.80 6.74 7.03
CA THR A 76 -19.51 6.86 6.34
C THR A 76 -18.56 5.73 6.70
N LYS A 77 -18.54 5.29 7.98
CA LYS A 77 -17.74 4.13 8.43
C LYS A 77 -18.22 2.83 7.80
N ALA A 78 -19.52 2.62 7.68
CA ALA A 78 -20.08 1.48 6.97
C ALA A 78 -19.71 1.51 5.48
N ALA A 79 -19.72 2.69 4.85
CA ALA A 79 -19.27 2.85 3.47
C ALA A 79 -17.77 2.52 3.30
N PHE A 80 -16.92 2.95 4.24
CA PHE A 80 -15.51 2.55 4.29
C PHE A 80 -15.34 1.03 4.33
N GLU A 81 -15.98 0.36 5.28
CA GLU A 81 -15.93 -1.09 5.45
C GLU A 81 -16.42 -1.84 4.21
N ASN A 82 -17.59 -1.45 3.67
CA ASN A 82 -18.15 -2.07 2.47
C ASN A 82 -17.23 -1.91 1.26
N SER A 83 -16.63 -0.73 1.09
CA SER A 83 -15.71 -0.45 0.00
C SER A 83 -14.41 -1.23 0.12
N ALA A 84 -13.80 -1.23 1.30
CA ALA A 84 -12.55 -1.92 1.58
C ALA A 84 -12.71 -3.44 1.46
N THR A 85 -13.79 -4.00 2.02
CA THR A 85 -14.07 -5.45 1.97
C THR A 85 -14.34 -5.93 0.54
N ARG A 86 -15.11 -5.15 -0.25
CA ARG A 86 -15.39 -5.50 -1.66
C ARG A 86 -14.14 -5.47 -2.53
N ALA A 87 -13.18 -4.59 -2.24
CA ALA A 87 -11.96 -4.46 -3.03
C ALA A 87 -10.84 -5.41 -2.54
N PHE A 88 -10.56 -5.42 -1.24
CA PHE A 88 -9.39 -6.03 -0.61
C PHE A 88 -9.72 -6.97 0.56
N GLY A 89 -10.99 -7.34 0.75
CA GLY A 89 -11.37 -8.41 1.67
C GLY A 89 -11.01 -9.79 1.11
N PRO A 90 -11.28 -10.89 1.85
CA PRO A 90 -10.97 -12.25 1.40
C PRO A 90 -11.62 -12.67 0.08
N ALA A 91 -12.76 -12.05 -0.27
CA ALA A 91 -13.44 -12.22 -1.56
C ALA A 91 -13.36 -10.94 -2.42
N GLY A 92 -12.42 -10.05 -2.12
CA GLY A 92 -12.25 -8.79 -2.82
C GLY A 92 -11.73 -9.00 -4.24
N PHE A 93 -12.26 -8.25 -5.21
CA PHE A 93 -11.90 -8.49 -6.61
C PHE A 93 -10.46 -8.05 -6.93
N LEU A 94 -9.95 -6.99 -6.29
CA LEU A 94 -8.55 -6.57 -6.46
C LEU A 94 -7.59 -7.53 -5.73
N GLU A 95 -7.96 -8.01 -4.54
CA GLU A 95 -7.13 -8.98 -3.82
C GLU A 95 -7.06 -10.32 -4.56
N GLN A 96 -8.13 -10.72 -5.27
CA GLN A 96 -8.11 -11.92 -6.11
C GLN A 96 -7.11 -11.78 -7.27
N ASP A 97 -7.11 -10.63 -7.96
CA ASP A 97 -6.13 -10.33 -9.03
C ASP A 97 -4.68 -10.38 -8.49
N ASP A 98 -4.44 -9.80 -7.31
CA ASP A 98 -3.12 -9.80 -6.68
C ASP A 98 -2.71 -11.19 -6.17
N SER A 99 -3.66 -11.98 -5.67
CA SER A 99 -3.40 -13.30 -5.09
C SER A 99 -2.78 -14.28 -6.09
N GLU A 100 -3.19 -14.21 -7.36
CA GLU A 100 -2.60 -15.02 -8.42
C GLU A 100 -1.12 -14.68 -8.63
N ASN A 101 -0.78 -13.39 -8.68
CA ASN A 101 0.60 -12.93 -8.83
C ASN A 101 1.50 -13.47 -7.71
N TRP A 102 1.03 -13.39 -6.46
CA TRP A 102 1.78 -13.87 -5.29
C TRP A 102 1.95 -15.39 -5.25
N ALA A 103 0.90 -16.13 -5.60
CA ALA A 103 0.97 -17.59 -5.63
C ALA A 103 1.89 -18.09 -6.75
N GLU A 104 1.79 -17.52 -7.95
CA GLU A 104 2.56 -17.96 -9.10
C GLU A 104 4.05 -17.58 -9.00
N ILE A 105 4.39 -16.38 -8.50
CA ILE A 105 5.81 -16.04 -8.29
C ILE A 105 6.48 -17.00 -7.30
N GLN A 106 5.82 -17.33 -6.19
CA GLN A 106 6.36 -18.25 -5.19
C GLN A 106 6.56 -19.65 -5.76
N LYS A 107 5.62 -20.13 -6.57
CA LYS A 107 5.69 -21.43 -7.24
C LYS A 107 6.82 -21.49 -8.27
N LEU A 108 6.96 -20.46 -9.12
CA LEU A 108 7.99 -20.40 -10.15
C LEU A 108 9.40 -20.31 -9.54
N LEU A 109 9.58 -19.54 -8.47
CA LEU A 109 10.87 -19.37 -7.80
C LEU A 109 11.37 -20.64 -7.08
N LYS A 110 10.58 -21.71 -6.98
CA LYS A 110 11.06 -23.03 -6.52
C LYS A 110 11.85 -23.78 -7.59
N GLY A 111 11.71 -23.41 -8.87
CA GLY A 111 12.39 -24.07 -9.98
C GLY A 111 13.91 -23.93 -9.91
N HIS A 112 14.64 -25.01 -10.23
CA HIS A 112 16.11 -25.05 -10.12
C HIS A 112 16.80 -23.91 -10.89
N GLN A 113 16.36 -23.57 -12.10
CA GLN A 113 16.95 -22.47 -12.85
C GLN A 113 16.44 -21.11 -12.36
N ALA A 114 15.13 -20.97 -12.17
CA ALA A 114 14.49 -19.70 -11.80
C ALA A 114 15.04 -19.12 -10.49
N ARG A 115 15.32 -19.95 -9.47
CA ARG A 115 15.83 -19.51 -8.17
C ARG A 115 17.23 -18.87 -8.19
N HIS A 116 17.98 -19.05 -9.27
CA HIS A 116 19.31 -18.46 -9.44
C HIS A 116 19.28 -17.13 -10.20
N ASN A 117 18.11 -16.73 -10.72
CA ASN A 117 17.96 -15.46 -11.42
C ASN A 117 17.77 -14.31 -10.41
N PRO A 118 18.49 -13.19 -10.58
CA PRO A 118 18.26 -12.01 -9.76
C PRO A 118 16.88 -11.39 -10.07
N LEU A 119 16.20 -10.87 -9.04
CA LEU A 119 15.02 -10.03 -9.23
C LEU A 119 15.43 -8.66 -9.76
N CYS A 120 14.84 -8.25 -10.89
CA CYS A 120 15.05 -6.92 -11.47
C CYS A 120 14.29 -5.88 -10.64
N LEU A 121 15.00 -4.85 -10.15
CA LEU A 121 14.44 -3.72 -9.40
C LEU A 121 15.03 -2.39 -9.91
N GLU A 122 15.07 -2.21 -11.23
CA GLU A 122 15.77 -1.11 -11.92
C GLU A 122 14.85 0.07 -12.30
N MET A 123 13.54 -0.02 -12.07
CA MET A 123 12.60 1.04 -12.43
C MET A 123 12.89 2.31 -11.62
N GLY A 124 13.13 3.41 -12.35
CA GLY A 124 13.47 4.72 -11.79
C GLY A 124 14.85 4.79 -11.14
N LEU A 125 15.75 3.83 -11.39
CA LEU A 125 17.11 3.86 -10.87
C LEU A 125 17.84 5.15 -11.32
N ASN A 126 18.57 5.76 -10.40
CA ASN A 126 19.30 7.02 -10.59
C ASN A 126 18.41 8.25 -10.81
N GLN A 127 17.11 8.14 -10.57
CA GLN A 127 16.16 9.26 -10.62
C GLN A 127 15.70 9.69 -9.21
N GLU A 128 16.22 9.03 -8.17
CA GLU A 128 15.98 9.35 -6.79
C GLU A 128 16.45 10.77 -6.44
N LYS A 129 15.60 11.50 -5.71
CA LYS A 129 15.92 12.85 -5.24
C LYS A 129 15.37 13.14 -3.86
N ARG A 130 16.12 13.95 -3.11
CA ARG A 130 15.58 14.69 -1.97
C ARG A 130 14.77 15.85 -2.51
N ARG A 131 13.61 16.13 -1.90
CA ARG A 131 12.73 17.20 -2.39
C ARG A 131 13.08 18.50 -1.69
N GLU A 132 13.03 19.58 -2.47
CA GLU A 132 13.23 20.95 -1.97
C GLU A 132 12.00 21.47 -1.21
N ASP A 133 10.84 20.85 -1.41
CA ASP A 133 9.55 21.26 -0.85
C ASP A 133 9.31 20.76 0.60
N GLY A 134 10.38 20.33 1.28
CA GLY A 134 10.36 19.93 2.70
C GLY A 134 9.86 18.52 2.98
N ILE A 135 9.48 17.74 1.96
CA ILE A 135 9.11 16.34 2.16
C ILE A 135 10.35 15.50 2.48
N PRO A 136 10.38 14.80 3.63
CA PRO A 136 11.55 14.05 4.05
C PRO A 136 11.74 12.77 3.23
N GLY A 137 12.95 12.22 3.34
CA GLY A 137 13.32 10.95 2.71
C GLY A 137 13.81 11.10 1.28
N ILE A 138 14.00 9.95 0.64
CA ILE A 138 14.34 9.84 -0.77
C ILE A 138 13.05 9.61 -1.54
N THR A 139 12.85 10.36 -2.62
CA THR A 139 11.63 10.31 -3.43
C THR A 139 11.95 10.09 -4.89
N ASN A 140 10.95 9.66 -5.65
CA ASN A 140 11.05 9.42 -7.08
C ASN A 140 9.66 9.56 -7.70
N TYR A 141 9.52 9.29 -9.00
CA TYR A 141 8.24 9.17 -9.66
C TYR A 141 7.39 8.04 -9.04
N ILE A 142 6.06 8.20 -9.08
CA ILE A 142 5.12 7.28 -8.41
C ILE A 142 5.22 5.85 -8.93
N PHE A 143 5.50 5.68 -10.22
CA PHE A 143 5.83 4.40 -10.83
C PHE A 143 7.35 4.23 -10.84
N SER A 144 7.90 3.83 -9.69
CA SER A 144 9.31 3.49 -9.52
C SER A 144 9.48 2.44 -8.43
N GLU A 145 10.64 1.77 -8.41
CA GLU A 145 10.96 0.73 -7.43
C GLU A 145 11.84 1.24 -6.28
N THR A 146 11.87 2.56 -6.07
CA THR A 146 12.70 3.20 -5.03
C THR A 146 12.36 2.67 -3.63
N ALA A 147 11.06 2.54 -3.32
CA ALA A 147 10.61 2.00 -2.04
C ALA A 147 10.94 0.50 -1.89
N ALA A 148 10.81 -0.29 -2.97
CA ALA A 148 11.17 -1.70 -2.97
C ALA A 148 12.67 -1.91 -2.74
N ARG A 149 13.53 -1.15 -3.43
CA ARG A 149 14.98 -1.13 -3.16
C ARG A 149 15.28 -0.78 -1.70
N GLY A 150 14.61 0.24 -1.15
CA GLY A 150 14.75 0.63 0.27
C GLY A 150 14.39 -0.49 1.25
N MET A 151 13.31 -1.24 0.97
CA MET A 151 12.91 -2.40 1.77
C MET A 151 14.00 -3.48 1.78
N TYR A 152 14.52 -3.89 0.62
CA TYR A 152 15.58 -4.91 0.54
C TYR A 152 16.93 -4.43 1.09
N GLN A 153 17.24 -3.13 0.97
CA GLN A 153 18.42 -2.53 1.61
C GLN A 153 18.34 -2.55 3.13
N ARG A 154 17.13 -2.43 3.71
CA ARG A 154 16.92 -2.63 5.15
C ARG A 154 16.98 -4.11 5.51
N TRP A 155 16.35 -4.97 4.71
CA TRP A 155 16.32 -6.41 4.94
C TRP A 155 17.72 -7.04 4.99
N ARG A 156 18.63 -6.66 4.08
CA ARG A 156 20.00 -7.22 4.01
C ARG A 156 20.87 -6.97 5.25
N ILE A 157 20.48 -6.05 6.14
CA ILE A 157 21.23 -5.68 7.36
C ILE A 157 20.49 -6.06 8.65
N CYS A 158 19.35 -6.74 8.54
CA CYS A 158 18.65 -7.36 9.65
C CYS A 158 19.15 -8.79 9.84
#